data_AF-A0A356GNS9-F1
#
_entry.id   AF-A0A356GNS9-F1
#
_cell.length_a   1.000
_cell.length_b   1.000
_cell.length_c   1.000
_cell.angle_alpha   90.00
_cell.angle_beta   90.00
_cell.angle_gamma   90.00
#
_symmetry.space_group_name_H-M   'P 1'
#
loop_
_entity.id
_entity.type
_entity.pdbx_description
1 polymer ?
#
loop_
_entity_poly.entity_id
_entity_poly.type
_entity_poly.pdbx_seq_one_letter_code
_entity_poly.pdbx_strand_id
1 'polypeptide(L)'
;MAKAVLGQLKEKGKVTRGWLGVYIQKLTPDMAESLKVPEGKGALVADVTKGGPAEKAGIRSGDVIVRFDGKEVEDQHELPQVVASTSPGKKVQVTVVRDTKRIEIPLTIAEMEGEEPARSKEGGDLSKGLGLTVQAITPEIARHMGIESRQGVLVTSVESGSPAEDAGFREGDIIRQINREPVKDTGEFQRVMKKVKDDKTVL
;
A
#
# COMPACT_ATOMS: atom_id res chain seq x y z
N MET A 1 25.00 -9.99 2.42
CA MET A 1 23.61 -9.51 2.30
C MET A 1 22.81 -10.40 1.34
N ALA A 2 22.43 -11.62 1.76
CA ALA A 2 21.60 -12.53 0.92
C ALA A 2 20.92 -13.70 1.67
N LYS A 3 21.30 -13.99 2.92
CA LYS A 3 20.87 -15.23 3.61
C LYS A 3 19.58 -15.13 4.43
N ALA A 4 19.04 -13.93 4.67
CA ALA A 4 17.85 -13.79 5.53
C ALA A 4 16.50 -13.98 4.79
N VAL A 5 16.50 -14.02 3.45
CA VAL A 5 15.26 -14.06 2.65
C VAL A 5 14.78 -15.49 2.36
N LEU A 6 15.66 -16.49 2.50
CA LEU A 6 15.38 -17.88 2.12
C LEU A 6 14.49 -18.66 3.11
N GLY A 7 14.39 -18.21 4.37
CA GLY A 7 13.57 -18.89 5.38
C GLY A 7 12.05 -18.68 5.21
N GLN A 8 11.62 -17.53 4.69
CA GLN A 8 10.19 -17.18 4.58
C GLN A 8 9.53 -17.70 3.29
N LEU A 9 10.32 -18.12 2.30
CA LEU A 9 9.80 -18.61 1.01
C LEU A 9 9.21 -20.03 1.09
N LYS A 10 9.53 -20.81 2.13
CA LYS A 10 9.22 -22.25 2.16
C LYS A 10 7.88 -22.66 2.79
N GLU A 11 7.17 -21.76 3.49
CA GLU A 11 5.94 -22.16 4.21
C GLU A 11 4.63 -21.51 3.77
N LYS A 12 4.60 -20.29 3.18
CA LYS A 12 3.30 -19.59 2.94
C LYS A 12 3.14 -18.83 1.62
N GLY A 13 4.15 -18.81 0.75
CA GLY A 13 4.04 -18.18 -0.58
C GLY A 13 3.80 -16.66 -0.62
N LYS A 14 3.47 -15.97 0.48
CA LYS A 14 3.26 -14.50 0.57
C LYS A 14 4.41 -13.78 1.29
N VAL A 15 4.95 -12.72 0.67
CA VAL A 15 5.87 -11.77 1.32
C VAL A 15 4.99 -10.72 1.97
N THR A 16 4.64 -10.94 3.24
CA THR A 16 3.83 -9.98 3.98
C THR A 16 4.74 -8.89 4.55
N ARG A 17 4.48 -7.62 4.19
CA ARG A 17 5.25 -6.46 4.67
C ARG A 17 4.57 -5.85 5.89
N GLY A 18 5.38 -5.38 6.83
CA GLY A 18 4.88 -4.60 7.97
C GLY A 18 4.40 -3.21 7.56
N TRP A 19 3.36 -2.71 8.23
CA TRP A 19 2.83 -1.36 8.06
C TRP A 19 2.69 -0.64 9.40
N LEU A 20 3.17 0.60 9.41
CA LEU A 20 3.13 1.51 10.55
C LEU A 20 1.99 2.53 10.43
N GLY A 21 1.63 2.96 9.21
CA GLY A 21 0.57 3.95 8.98
C GLY A 21 1.01 5.40 9.27
N VAL A 22 2.19 5.81 8.81
CA VAL A 22 2.70 7.18 8.94
C VAL A 22 3.11 7.75 7.60
N TYR A 23 2.90 9.05 7.42
CA TYR A 23 3.48 9.84 6.37
C TYR A 23 4.72 10.53 6.92
N ILE A 24 5.86 10.30 6.28
CA ILE A 24 7.15 10.80 6.74
C ILE A 24 7.69 11.84 5.78
N GLN A 25 8.48 12.75 6.33
CA GLN A 25 9.23 13.74 5.60
C GLN A 25 10.69 13.75 6.06
N LYS A 26 11.55 14.30 5.21
CA LYS A 26 12.94 14.54 5.53
C LYS A 26 13.03 15.52 6.69
N LEU A 27 13.76 15.13 7.74
CA LEU A 27 14.19 16.08 8.76
C LEU A 27 15.33 16.93 8.18
N THR A 28 15.08 18.23 8.01
CA THR A 28 16.13 19.18 7.63
C THR A 28 16.90 19.66 8.86
N PRO A 29 18.16 20.13 8.73
CA PRO A 29 18.92 20.65 9.87
C PRO A 29 18.18 21.74 10.64
N ASP A 30 17.54 22.68 9.94
CA ASP A 30 16.76 23.77 10.55
C ASP A 30 15.57 23.24 11.37
N MET A 31 14.88 22.19 10.88
CA MET A 31 13.80 21.53 11.61
C MET A 31 14.32 20.76 12.82
N ALA A 32 15.46 20.07 12.69
CA ALA A 32 16.08 19.33 13.78
C ALA A 32 16.47 20.25 14.94
N GLU A 33 17.03 21.42 14.65
CA GLU A 33 17.35 22.43 15.66
C GLU A 33 16.10 22.98 16.33
N SER A 34 15.07 23.33 15.55
CA SER A 34 13.81 23.85 16.08
C SER A 34 13.07 22.84 16.96
N LEU A 35 13.14 21.55 16.61
CA LEU A 35 12.49 20.45 17.35
C LEU A 35 13.41 19.88 18.45
N LYS A 36 14.64 20.41 18.58
CA LYS A 36 15.72 19.93 19.46
C LYS A 36 15.90 18.40 19.39
N VAL A 37 15.93 17.88 18.18
CA VAL A 37 16.16 16.46 17.94
C VAL A 37 17.64 16.16 18.22
N PRO A 38 17.96 15.22 19.12
CA PRO A 38 19.34 14.84 19.37
C PRO A 38 19.99 14.36 18.07
N GLU A 39 21.18 14.88 17.77
CA GLU A 39 22.00 14.47 16.62
C GLU A 39 21.41 14.79 15.23
N GLY A 40 20.24 15.43 15.18
CA GLY A 40 19.56 15.80 13.94
C GLY A 40 19.20 14.64 13.02
N LYS A 41 19.12 13.43 13.58
CA LYS A 41 18.81 12.18 12.87
C LYS A 41 17.37 11.75 13.13
N GLY A 42 16.80 11.03 12.17
CA GLY A 42 15.46 10.45 12.28
C GLY A 42 14.51 10.81 11.15
N ALA A 43 13.32 10.23 11.23
CA ALA A 43 12.23 10.47 10.29
C ALA A 43 11.16 11.34 10.94
N LEU A 44 10.89 12.51 10.35
CA LEU A 44 9.81 13.39 10.81
C LEU A 44 8.46 12.82 10.36
N VAL A 45 7.55 12.64 11.31
CA VAL A 45 6.16 12.27 11.04
C VAL A 45 5.41 13.52 10.62
N ALA A 46 5.10 13.63 9.33
CA ALA A 46 4.29 14.71 8.80
C ALA A 46 2.82 14.53 9.14
N ASP A 47 2.32 13.30 9.00
CA ASP A 47 0.94 12.95 9.28
C ASP A 47 0.80 11.46 9.63
N VAL A 48 -0.33 11.07 10.19
CA VAL A 48 -0.61 9.69 10.59
C VAL A 48 -1.87 9.20 9.90
N THR A 49 -1.85 7.96 9.39
CA THR A 49 -3.04 7.37 8.77
C THR A 49 -4.12 7.12 9.82
N LYS A 50 -5.30 7.72 9.62
CA LYS A 50 -6.46 7.52 10.48
C LYS A 50 -6.86 6.03 10.56
N GLY A 51 -7.03 5.52 11.77
CA GLY A 51 -7.30 4.11 12.07
C GLY A 51 -6.07 3.20 11.97
N GLY A 52 -4.90 3.75 11.63
CA GLY A 52 -3.65 3.01 11.46
C GLY A 52 -2.97 2.62 12.78
N PRO A 53 -1.95 1.75 12.72
CA PRO A 53 -1.21 1.28 13.90
C PRO A 53 -0.55 2.41 14.70
N ALA A 54 0.04 3.38 14.00
CA ALA A 54 0.68 4.54 14.59
C ALA A 54 -0.31 5.43 15.35
N GLU A 55 -1.48 5.73 14.79
CA GLU A 55 -2.51 6.53 15.46
C GLU A 55 -3.01 5.81 16.73
N LYS A 56 -3.30 4.50 16.63
CA LYS A 56 -3.72 3.66 17.76
C LYS A 56 -2.68 3.58 18.87
N ALA A 57 -1.39 3.64 18.51
CA ALA A 57 -0.29 3.66 19.46
C ALA A 57 -0.02 5.05 20.05
N GLY A 58 -0.66 6.10 19.54
CA GLY A 58 -0.50 7.47 20.02
C GLY A 58 0.69 8.22 19.41
N ILE A 59 1.21 7.76 18.26
CA ILE A 59 2.12 8.55 17.40
C ILE A 59 1.30 9.66 16.75
N ARG A 60 1.90 10.85 16.63
CA ARG A 60 1.23 12.06 16.13
C ARG A 60 2.10 12.79 15.10
N SER A 61 1.47 13.63 14.30
CA SER A 61 2.17 14.60 13.45
C SER A 61 3.11 15.47 14.30
N GLY A 62 4.32 15.69 13.82
CA GLY A 62 5.37 16.44 14.52
C GLY A 62 6.28 15.56 15.40
N ASP A 63 6.00 14.27 15.54
CA ASP A 63 6.93 13.34 16.17
C ASP A 63 8.13 13.09 15.26
N VAL A 64 9.31 12.92 15.85
CA VAL A 64 10.51 12.47 15.12
C VAL A 64 10.87 11.07 15.58
N ILE A 65 10.78 10.10 14.68
CA ILE A 65 11.13 8.71 14.98
C ILE A 65 12.64 8.57 14.87
N VAL A 66 13.28 8.22 15.99
CA VAL A 66 14.75 8.08 16.09
C VAL A 66 15.18 6.62 16.28
N ARG A 67 14.28 5.75 16.73
CA ARG A 67 14.56 4.32 16.93
C ARG A 67 13.32 3.48 16.66
N PHE A 68 13.49 2.35 15.99
CA PHE A 68 12.45 1.39 15.67
C PHE A 68 12.92 -0.04 15.95
N ASP A 69 12.24 -0.75 16.86
CA ASP A 69 12.53 -2.15 17.22
C ASP A 69 14.01 -2.40 17.60
N GLY A 70 14.61 -1.44 18.31
CA GLY A 70 16.02 -1.49 18.69
C GLY A 70 17.01 -1.03 17.62
N LYS A 71 16.57 -0.74 16.39
CA LYS A 71 17.39 -0.16 15.32
C LYS A 71 17.29 1.36 15.34
N GLU A 72 18.42 2.03 15.24
CA GLU A 72 18.44 3.48 15.01
C GLU A 72 17.90 3.80 13.62
N VAL A 73 17.22 4.95 13.52
CA VAL A 73 16.71 5.48 12.27
C VAL A 73 17.48 6.75 12.01
N GLU A 74 18.40 6.70 11.05
CA GLU A 74 19.24 7.86 10.73
C GLU A 74 18.52 8.85 9.82
N ASP A 75 17.71 8.34 8.89
CA ASP A 75 17.03 9.15 7.88
C ASP A 75 15.60 8.68 7.53
N GLN A 76 14.95 9.44 6.65
CA GLN A 76 13.59 9.16 6.17
C GLN A 76 13.46 7.87 5.34
N HIS A 77 14.54 7.33 4.78
CA HIS A 77 14.49 6.13 3.93
C HIS A 77 14.65 4.85 4.75
N GLU A 78 15.35 4.91 5.87
CA GLU A 78 15.56 3.76 6.74
C GLU A 78 14.27 3.30 7.43
N LEU A 79 13.45 4.23 7.91
CA LEU A 79 12.22 3.88 8.63
C LEU A 79 11.27 2.99 7.80
N PRO A 80 10.92 3.30 6.54
CA PRO A 80 10.14 2.41 5.68
C PRO A 80 10.77 1.03 5.51
N GLN A 81 12.10 0.94 5.39
CA GLN A 81 12.80 -0.33 5.19
C GLN A 81 12.75 -1.23 6.43
N VAL A 82 12.97 -0.66 7.62
CA VAL A 82 12.89 -1.42 8.88
C VAL A 82 11.46 -1.83 9.22
N VAL A 83 10.47 -0.98 8.91
CA VAL A 83 9.04 -1.31 9.06
C VAL A 83 8.64 -2.42 8.10
N ALA A 84 9.00 -2.32 6.81
CA ALA A 84 8.63 -3.31 5.80
C ALA A 84 9.27 -4.70 6.04
N SER A 85 10.46 -4.73 6.64
CA SER A 85 11.16 -5.97 7.02
C SER A 85 10.66 -6.59 8.33
N THR A 86 9.77 -5.90 9.05
CA THR A 86 9.20 -6.40 10.29
C THR A 86 7.95 -7.22 10.02
N SER A 87 7.86 -8.41 10.63
CA SER A 87 6.69 -9.28 10.51
C SER A 87 5.44 -8.59 11.05
N PRO A 88 4.32 -8.61 10.30
CA PRO A 88 3.02 -8.21 10.79
C PRO A 88 2.61 -8.94 12.08
N GLY A 89 1.85 -8.25 12.93
CA GLY A 89 1.44 -8.73 14.24
C GLY A 89 2.54 -8.68 15.30
N LYS A 90 3.79 -8.36 14.93
CA LYS A 90 4.88 -8.20 15.89
C LYS A 90 4.67 -6.92 16.70
N LYS A 91 4.78 -7.05 18.03
CA LYS A 91 4.93 -5.91 18.94
C LYS A 91 6.35 -5.38 18.84
N VAL A 92 6.49 -4.11 18.52
CA VAL A 92 7.76 -3.40 18.43
C VAL A 92 7.75 -2.20 19.35
N GLN A 93 8.94 -1.78 19.77
CA GLN A 93 9.12 -0.56 20.53
C GLN A 93 9.66 0.54 19.63
N VAL A 94 8.98 1.68 19.58
CA VAL A 94 9.40 2.85 18.80
C VAL A 94 9.75 3.98 19.73
N THR A 95 10.93 4.56 19.56
CA THR A 95 11.34 5.76 20.30
C THR A 95 11.10 6.96 19.41
N VAL A 96 10.26 7.87 19.88
CA VAL A 96 9.99 9.16 19.23
C VAL A 96 10.52 10.30 20.08
N VAL A 97 10.92 11.39 19.43
CA VAL A 97 11.16 12.67 20.07
C VAL A 97 9.93 13.53 19.87
N ARG A 98 9.32 13.94 20.98
CA ARG A 98 8.14 14.82 21.02
C ARG A 98 8.37 15.87 22.09
N ASP A 99 8.15 17.13 21.75
CA ASP A 99 8.37 18.25 22.67
C ASP A 99 9.75 18.18 23.36
N THR A 100 10.79 17.83 22.59
CA THR A 100 12.19 17.69 23.04
C THR A 100 12.49 16.50 23.97
N LYS A 101 11.49 15.64 24.25
CA LYS A 101 11.64 14.46 25.11
C LYS A 101 11.59 13.17 24.28
N ARG A 102 12.41 12.19 24.66
CA ARG A 102 12.34 10.83 24.14
C ARG A 102 11.17 10.09 24.80
N ILE A 103 10.26 9.57 23.99
CA ILE A 103 9.10 8.79 24.42
C ILE A 103 9.19 7.42 23.76
N GLU A 104 9.09 6.36 24.56
CA GLU A 104 9.00 4.99 24.05
C GLU A 104 7.55 4.57 23.93
N ILE A 105 7.15 4.21 22.72
CA ILE A 105 5.78 3.84 22.38
C ILE A 105 5.79 2.37 21.93
N PRO A 106 5.17 1.46 22.69
CA PRO A 106 4.93 0.11 22.20
C PRO A 106 3.83 0.16 21.14
N LEU A 107 4.10 -0.41 19.96
CA LEU A 107 3.10 -0.54 18.92
C LEU A 107 3.08 -1.96 18.35
N THR A 108 1.95 -2.34 17.79
CA THR A 108 1.84 -3.60 17.04
C THR A 108 1.85 -3.27 15.57
N ILE A 109 2.83 -3.79 14.84
CA ILE A 109 2.90 -3.60 13.38
C ILE A 109 1.72 -4.32 12.77
N ALA A 110 0.88 -3.58 12.04
CA ALA A 110 -0.15 -4.23 11.27
C ALA A 110 0.49 -4.84 10.02
N GLU A 111 -0.22 -5.80 9.46
CA GLU A 111 0.00 -6.14 8.08
C GLU A 111 -0.21 -4.87 7.27
N MET A 112 0.79 -4.51 6.45
CA MET A 112 0.44 -3.75 5.26
C MET A 112 -0.50 -4.71 4.55
N GLU A 113 -1.81 -4.47 4.70
CA GLU A 113 -2.68 -4.62 3.55
C GLU A 113 -1.91 -3.87 2.50
N GLY A 114 -1.19 -4.61 1.66
CA GLY A 114 -0.44 -3.94 0.65
C GLY A 114 -1.44 -2.99 -0.06
N GLU A 115 -0.93 -2.10 -0.88
CA GLU A 115 -1.09 -2.57 -2.25
C GLU A 115 -0.79 -4.05 -2.30
N GLU A 116 -1.84 -4.86 -2.14
CA GLU A 116 -1.83 -6.17 -2.71
C GLU A 116 -0.96 -6.04 -3.98
N PRO A 117 0.08 -6.83 -4.23
CA PRO A 117 0.34 -7.15 -5.61
C PRO A 117 -0.86 -8.01 -6.02
N ALA A 118 -2.06 -7.44 -6.15
CA ALA A 118 -3.35 -8.13 -6.22
C ALA A 118 -3.27 -9.55 -5.60
N ARG A 119 -2.83 -9.71 -4.34
CA ARG A 119 -2.70 -11.04 -3.73
C ARG A 119 -4.02 -11.44 -3.14
N SER A 120 -5.00 -11.43 -4.04
CA SER A 120 -5.85 -12.58 -4.22
C SER A 120 -6.49 -13.01 -2.91
N LYS A 121 -7.41 -12.18 -2.41
CA LYS A 121 -8.76 -12.73 -2.23
C LYS A 121 -9.29 -13.00 -3.62
N GLU A 122 -8.81 -14.07 -4.25
CA GLU A 122 -9.13 -14.33 -5.64
C GLU A 122 -8.76 -13.14 -6.58
N GLY A 123 -7.67 -13.11 -7.35
CA GLY A 123 -6.94 -14.25 -7.86
C GLY A 123 -7.79 -15.38 -8.45
N GLY A 124 -9.10 -15.40 -8.24
CA GLY A 124 -9.94 -15.53 -9.37
C GLY A 124 -9.52 -14.29 -10.17
N ASP A 125 -8.73 -14.47 -11.20
CA ASP A 125 -9.32 -15.18 -12.31
C ASP A 125 -10.87 -15.11 -12.29
N LEU A 126 -11.34 -13.88 -12.13
CA LEU A 126 -12.71 -13.48 -12.36
C LEU A 126 -12.78 -12.78 -13.73
N SER A 127 -11.61 -12.62 -14.37
CA SER A 127 -11.41 -12.74 -15.81
C SER A 127 -11.10 -14.16 -16.30
N LYS A 128 -11.17 -15.25 -15.50
CA LYS A 128 -10.95 -16.66 -15.98
C LYS A 128 -11.97 -17.14 -17.03
N GLY A 129 -12.78 -16.23 -17.55
CA GLY A 129 -13.59 -16.44 -18.74
C GLY A 129 -13.67 -15.24 -19.68
N LEU A 130 -12.92 -14.15 -19.43
CA LEU A 130 -12.90 -12.94 -20.25
C LEU A 130 -11.48 -12.53 -20.69
N GLY A 131 -10.40 -12.99 -20.03
CA GLY A 131 -9.01 -12.71 -20.42
C GLY A 131 -8.57 -11.25 -20.29
N LEU A 132 -9.08 -10.54 -19.29
CA LEU A 132 -8.78 -9.12 -19.03
C LEU A 132 -7.99 -8.96 -17.72
N THR A 133 -6.92 -8.17 -17.74
CA THR A 133 -6.19 -7.72 -16.54
C THR A 133 -6.40 -6.23 -16.33
N VAL A 134 -6.78 -5.84 -15.10
CA VAL A 134 -7.02 -4.45 -14.73
C VAL A 134 -6.27 -4.04 -13.46
N GLN A 135 -5.96 -2.75 -13.35
CA GLN A 135 -5.37 -2.14 -12.17
C GLN A 135 -6.07 -0.84 -11.77
N ALA A 136 -5.86 -0.39 -10.53
CA ALA A 136 -6.37 0.88 -10.05
C ALA A 136 -5.60 2.06 -10.67
N ILE A 137 -6.29 3.19 -10.88
CA ILE A 137 -5.68 4.43 -11.36
C ILE A 137 -5.10 5.20 -10.17
N THR A 138 -3.78 5.10 -9.98
CA THR A 138 -3.06 5.85 -8.95
C THR A 138 -2.90 7.33 -9.33
N PRO A 139 -2.62 8.25 -8.38
CA PRO A 139 -2.36 9.65 -8.70
C PRO A 139 -1.15 9.86 -9.61
N GLU A 140 -0.19 8.93 -9.62
CA GLU A 140 0.96 8.94 -10.52
C GLU A 140 0.56 8.50 -11.93
N ILE A 141 -0.17 7.39 -12.07
CA ILE A 141 -0.68 6.92 -13.36
C ILE A 141 -1.57 7.98 -14.02
N ALA A 142 -2.48 8.59 -13.25
CA ALA A 142 -3.37 9.63 -13.76
C ALA A 142 -2.60 10.84 -14.31
N ARG A 143 -1.53 11.26 -13.62
CA ARG A 143 -0.68 12.37 -14.06
C ARG A 143 0.15 12.01 -15.29
N HIS A 144 0.69 10.80 -15.35
CA HIS A 144 1.47 10.33 -16.49
C HIS A 144 0.60 10.14 -17.75
N MET A 145 -0.67 9.76 -17.59
CA MET A 145 -1.58 9.51 -18.70
C MET A 145 -2.51 10.70 -19.02
N GLY A 146 -2.41 11.82 -18.30
CA GLY A 146 -3.26 13.00 -18.52
C GLY A 146 -4.74 12.76 -18.21
N ILE A 147 -5.05 11.85 -17.28
CA ILE A 147 -6.42 11.48 -16.94
C ILE A 147 -6.97 12.44 -15.88
N GLU A 148 -7.99 13.22 -16.23
CA GLU A 148 -8.60 14.21 -15.33
C GLU A 148 -9.42 13.57 -14.19
N SER A 149 -9.99 12.38 -14.43
CA SER A 149 -10.85 11.66 -13.48
C SER A 149 -10.22 10.35 -13.05
N ARG A 150 -9.91 10.24 -11.76
CA ARG A 150 -9.37 9.02 -11.13
C ARG A 150 -10.40 7.88 -10.97
N GLN A 151 -11.63 8.09 -11.47
CA GLN A 151 -12.70 7.09 -11.42
C GLN A 151 -12.56 6.12 -12.59
N GLY A 152 -12.39 4.84 -12.28
CA GLY A 152 -12.27 3.76 -13.25
C GLY A 152 -11.16 2.78 -12.90
N VAL A 153 -11.05 1.75 -13.72
CA VAL A 153 -9.93 0.80 -13.69
C VAL A 153 -9.21 0.83 -15.04
N LEU A 154 -7.88 0.78 -15.00
CA LEU A 154 -7.04 0.75 -16.19
C LEU A 154 -6.81 -0.69 -16.62
N VAL A 155 -7.02 -0.99 -17.90
CA VAL A 155 -6.66 -2.27 -18.51
C VAL A 155 -5.15 -2.30 -18.76
N THR A 156 -4.48 -3.29 -18.19
CA THR A 156 -3.02 -3.47 -18.31
C THR A 156 -2.63 -4.61 -19.21
N SER A 157 -3.54 -5.55 -19.47
CA SER A 157 -3.30 -6.65 -20.40
C SER A 157 -4.62 -7.25 -20.84
N VAL A 158 -4.64 -7.73 -22.09
CA VAL A 158 -5.73 -8.50 -22.68
C VAL A 158 -5.12 -9.77 -23.25
N GLU A 159 -5.69 -10.92 -22.88
CA GLU A 159 -5.26 -12.23 -23.39
C GLU A 159 -5.78 -12.41 -24.82
N SER A 160 -4.92 -12.89 -25.71
CA SER A 160 -5.31 -13.20 -27.09
C SER A 160 -6.24 -14.40 -27.18
N GLY A 161 -7.26 -14.31 -28.02
CA GLY A 161 -8.35 -15.29 -28.15
C GLY A 161 -9.35 -15.25 -26.99
N SER A 162 -9.31 -14.20 -26.17
CA SER A 162 -10.25 -14.04 -25.06
C SER A 162 -11.50 -13.24 -25.45
N PRO A 163 -12.63 -13.43 -24.75
CA PRO A 163 -13.83 -12.63 -25.01
C PRO A 163 -13.63 -11.12 -24.79
N ALA A 164 -12.62 -10.68 -24.04
CA ALA A 164 -12.27 -9.27 -23.94
C ALA A 164 -11.59 -8.74 -25.21
N GLU A 165 -10.73 -9.54 -25.86
CA GLU A 165 -10.15 -9.19 -27.16
C GLU A 165 -11.25 -9.10 -28.24
N ASP A 166 -12.16 -10.08 -28.27
CA ASP A 166 -13.33 -10.09 -29.18
C ASP A 166 -14.28 -8.89 -28.94
N ALA A 167 -14.42 -8.48 -27.68
CA ALA A 167 -15.18 -7.29 -27.30
C ALA A 167 -14.44 -5.97 -27.62
N GLY A 168 -13.21 -6.04 -28.13
CA GLY A 168 -12.42 -4.90 -28.58
C GLY A 168 -11.64 -4.18 -27.49
N PHE A 169 -11.51 -4.76 -26.28
CA PHE A 169 -10.69 -4.17 -25.22
C PHE A 169 -9.21 -4.22 -25.60
N ARG A 170 -8.48 -3.18 -25.19
CA ARG A 170 -7.05 -3.05 -25.41
C ARG A 170 -6.33 -2.64 -24.13
N GLU A 171 -5.04 -2.95 -24.08
CA GLU A 171 -4.15 -2.37 -23.08
C GLU A 171 -4.18 -0.84 -23.16
N GLY A 172 -4.30 -0.19 -22.00
CA GLY A 172 -4.43 1.26 -21.89
C GLY A 172 -5.88 1.76 -21.80
N ASP A 173 -6.88 0.89 -22.04
CA ASP A 173 -8.29 1.27 -21.92
C ASP A 173 -8.69 1.54 -20.46
N ILE A 174 -9.64 2.44 -20.26
CA ILE A 174 -10.16 2.77 -18.92
C ILE A 174 -11.63 2.37 -18.82
N ILE A 175 -11.92 1.43 -17.94
CA ILE A 175 -13.28 0.96 -17.69
C ILE A 175 -13.88 1.79 -16.57
N ARG A 176 -14.87 2.61 -16.93
CA ARG A 176 -15.60 3.49 -16.01
C ARG A 176 -17.03 3.00 -15.73
N GLN A 177 -17.50 2.04 -16.51
CA GLN A 177 -18.87 1.52 -16.43
C GLN A 177 -18.95 0.12 -17.07
N ILE A 178 -19.72 -0.79 -16.47
CA ILE A 178 -20.04 -2.12 -17.02
C ILE A 178 -21.55 -2.33 -16.87
N ASN A 179 -22.26 -2.70 -17.93
CA ASN A 179 -23.72 -2.95 -17.91
C ASN A 179 -24.55 -1.85 -17.23
N ARG A 180 -24.21 -0.56 -17.50
CA ARG A 180 -24.83 0.63 -16.86
C ARG A 180 -24.56 0.79 -15.36
N GLU A 181 -23.77 -0.09 -14.74
CA GLU A 181 -23.24 0.11 -13.39
C GLU A 181 -21.92 0.89 -13.44
N PRO A 182 -21.79 2.00 -12.70
CA PRO A 182 -20.55 2.76 -12.63
C PRO A 182 -19.45 1.94 -11.92
N VAL A 183 -18.22 2.10 -12.42
CA VAL A 183 -17.01 1.47 -11.88
C VAL A 183 -16.01 2.57 -11.57
N LYS A 184 -15.81 2.85 -10.29
CA LYS A 184 -14.92 3.90 -9.78
C LYS A 184 -13.57 3.35 -9.33
N ASP A 185 -13.53 2.09 -8.91
CA ASP A 185 -12.35 1.42 -8.41
C ASP A 185 -12.35 -0.09 -8.74
N THR A 186 -11.24 -0.76 -8.42
CA THR A 186 -11.06 -2.20 -8.65
C THR A 186 -12.02 -3.06 -7.83
N GLY A 187 -12.48 -2.58 -6.67
CA GLY A 187 -13.47 -3.27 -5.85
C GLY A 187 -14.88 -3.21 -6.45
N GLU A 188 -15.28 -2.09 -7.04
CA GLU A 188 -16.49 -1.96 -7.85
C GLU A 188 -16.40 -2.84 -9.10
N PHE A 189 -15.28 -2.81 -9.81
CA PHE A 189 -15.06 -3.67 -10.99
C PHE A 189 -15.29 -5.15 -10.66
N GLN A 190 -14.67 -5.64 -9.58
CA GLN A 190 -14.84 -7.02 -9.14
C GLN A 190 -16.28 -7.37 -8.76
N ARG A 191 -17.00 -6.45 -8.10
CA ARG A 191 -18.41 -6.65 -7.73
C ARG A 191 -19.31 -6.74 -8.96
N VAL A 192 -19.14 -5.86 -9.94
CA VAL A 192 -19.93 -5.90 -11.18
C VAL A 192 -19.59 -7.15 -11.98
N MET A 193 -18.31 -7.52 -12.08
CA MET A 193 -17.88 -8.73 -12.76
C MET A 193 -18.41 -10.03 -12.14
N LYS A 194 -18.53 -10.10 -10.81
CA LYS A 194 -19.17 -11.25 -10.14
C LYS A 194 -20.64 -11.39 -10.55
N LYS A 195 -21.39 -10.28 -10.60
CA LYS A 195 -22.79 -10.28 -11.06
C LYS A 195 -22.92 -10.71 -12.52
N VAL A 196 -22.03 -10.22 -13.40
CA VAL A 196 -22.04 -10.56 -14.84
C VAL A 196 -21.73 -12.05 -15.06
N LYS A 197 -20.87 -12.64 -14.22
CA LYS A 197 -20.56 -14.07 -14.28
C LYS A 197 -21.73 -14.95 -13.82
N ASP A 198 -22.51 -14.50 -12.84
CA ASP A 198 -23.73 -15.18 -12.39
C ASP A 198 -24.87 -15.08 -13.43
N ASP A 199 -24.96 -13.96 -14.16
CA ASP A 199 -25.96 -13.75 -15.22
C ASP A 199 -25.71 -14.60 -16.48
N LYS A 200 -24.47 -15.09 -16.69
CA LYS A 200 -24.13 -15.98 -17.82
C LYS A 200 -24.56 -17.44 -17.64
N THR A 201 -25.33 -17.78 -16.59
CA THR A 201 -25.96 -19.11 -16.47
C THR A 201 -27.31 -19.18 -17.21
N VAL A 202 -27.83 -18.08 -17.75
CA VAL A 202 -29.02 -18.12 -18.59
C VAL A 202 -28.81 -17.27 -19.83
N LEU A 203 -28.31 -17.89 -20.90
CA LEU A 203 -28.67 -17.69 -22.31
C LEU A 203 -27.92 -18.69 -23.19
#